data_AF-A0A1F9PMW8-F1
#
_entry.id   AF-A0A1F9PMW8-F1
#
_cell.length_a   1.000
_cell.length_b   1.000
_cell.length_c   1.000
_cell.angle_alpha   90.00
_cell.angle_beta   90.00
_cell.angle_gamma   90.00
#
_symmetry.space_group_name_H-M   'P 1'
#
loop_
_entity.id
_entity.type
_entity.pdbx_description
1 polymer ?
#
loop_
_entity_poly.entity_id
_entity_poly.type
_entity_poly.pdbx_seq_one_letter_code
_entity_poly.pdbx_strand_id
1 'polypeptide(L)' 'MKPSELRNMSTEDLVNKKVELTQELFNLKFQLHTGRLENTAKLKGLRQDIARVSTIITETSHRE' A
#
# COMPACT_ATOMS: atom_id res chain seq x y z
N MET A 1 -1.88 -7.69 2.44
CA MET A 1 -0.52 -8.31 2.47
C MET A 1 -0.19 -8.98 3.81
N LYS A 2 0.62 -10.05 3.82
CA LYS A 2 1.24 -10.58 5.06
C LYS A 2 2.53 -9.80 5.40
N PRO A 3 2.77 -9.43 6.67
CA PRO A 3 3.97 -8.69 7.07
C PRO A 3 5.29 -9.41 6.79
N SER A 4 5.28 -10.75 6.84
CA SER A 4 6.48 -11.56 6.62
C SER A 4 7.00 -11.48 5.19
N GLU A 5 6.13 -11.38 4.19
CA GLU A 5 6.55 -11.25 2.79
C GLU A 5 7.18 -9.87 2.54
N LEU A 6 6.62 -8.82 3.13
CA LEU A 6 7.15 -7.46 3.02
C LEU A 6 8.51 -7.28 3.69
N ARG A 7 8.79 -8.01 4.78
CA ARG A 7 10.11 -7.99 5.45
C ARG A 7 11.21 -8.70 4.66
N ASN A 8 10.85 -9.58 3.73
CA ASN A 8 11.80 -10.31 2.88
C ASN A 8 12.14 -9.56 1.58
N MET A 9 11.46 -8.44 1.29
CA MET A 9 11.71 -7.62 0.11
C MET A 9 12.73 -6.53 0.39
N SER A 10 13.48 -6.10 -0.63
CA SER A 10 14.42 -4.99 -0.52
C SER A 10 13.68 -3.67 -0.25
N THR A 11 14.37 -2.69 0.33
CA THR A 11 13.82 -1.34 0.53
C THR A 11 13.36 -0.71 -0.78
N GLU A 12 14.09 -0.95 -1.88
CA GLU A 12 13.72 -0.48 -3.22
C GLU A 12 12.42 -1.13 -3.74
N ASP A 13 12.26 -2.45 -3.55
CA ASP A 13 11.04 -3.16 -3.88
C ASP A 13 9.84 -2.65 -3.07
N LEU A 14 10.04 -2.35 -1.79
CA LEU A 14 9.00 -1.78 -0.93
C LEU A 14 8.57 -0.39 -1.40
N VAL A 15 9.52 0.44 -1.83
CA VAL A 15 9.23 1.76 -2.41
C VAL A 15 8.44 1.62 -3.70
N ASN A 16 8.84 0.71 -4.60
CA ASN A 16 8.09 0.43 -5.83
C ASN A 16 6.67 -0.05 -5.54
N LYS A 17 6.51 -0.99 -4.60
CA LYS A 17 5.20 -1.49 -4.15
C LYS A 17 4.30 -0.37 -3.62
N LYS A 18 4.88 0.57 -2.87
CA LYS A 18 4.15 1.74 -2.34
C LYS A 18 3.63 2.62 -3.48
N VAL A 19 4.42 2.83 -4.53
CA VAL A 19 4.01 3.62 -5.69
C VAL A 19 2.85 2.94 -6.43
N GLU A 20 2.96 1.63 -6.69
CA GLU A 20 1.89 0.85 -7.33
C GLU A 20 0.58 0.92 -6.54
N LEU A 21 0.64 0.67 -5.22
CA LEU A 21 -0.53 0.74 -4.34
C LEU A 21 -1.14 2.15 -4.30
N THR A 22 -0.32 3.20 -4.42
CA THR A 22 -0.79 4.59 -4.43
C THR A 22 -1.53 4.92 -5.73
N GLN A 23 -1.04 4.42 -6.87
CA GLN A 23 -1.74 4.55 -8.16
C GLN A 23 -3.06 3.78 -8.15
N GLU A 24 -3.08 2.57 -7.60
CA GLU A 24 -4.31 1.79 -7.47
C GLU A 24 -5.32 2.47 -6.53
N LEU A 25 -4.85 3.10 -5.44
CA LEU A 25 -5.69 3.93 -4.57
C LEU A 25 -6.30 5.12 -5.33
N PHE A 26 -5.52 5.76 -6.20
CA PHE A 26 -5.99 6.89 -7.00
C PHE A 26 -7.09 6.44 -7.98
N ASN A 27 -6.88 5.33 -8.68
CA ASN A 27 -7.89 4.73 -9.56
C ASN A 27 -9.16 4.36 -8.80
N LEU A 28 -9.04 3.75 -7.62
CA LEU A 28 -10.20 3.42 -6.77
C LEU A 28 -10.92 4.67 -6.24
N LYS A 29 -10.18 5.74 -5.90
CA LYS A 29 -10.79 7.03 -5.54
C LYS A 29 -11.53 7.66 -6.72
N PHE A 30 -11.00 7.54 -7.93
CA PHE A 30 -11.64 8.02 -9.15
C PHE A 30 -12.92 7.22 -9.46
N GLN A 31 -12.88 5.90 -9.28
CA GLN A 31 -14.05 5.02 -9.39
C GLN A 31 -15.10 5.31 -8.30
N LEU A 32 -14.66 5.65 -7.08
CA LEU A 32 -15.53 6.10 -6.00
C LEU A 32 -16.24 7.41 -6.38
N HIS A 33 -15.49 8.36 -6.93
CA HIS A 33 -16.03 9.67 -7.29
C HIS A 33 -17.00 9.60 -8.49
N THR A 34 -16.78 8.65 -9.40
CA THR A 34 -17.70 8.35 -10.52
C THR A 34 -18.93 7.55 -10.09
N GLY A 35 -19.08 7.23 -8.80
CA GLY A 35 -20.30 6.63 -8.24
C GLY A 35 -20.54 5.16 -8.60
N ARG A 36 -19.55 4.48 -9.20
CA ARG A 36 -19.65 3.07 -9.63
C ARG A 36 -18.94 2.08 -8.69
N LEU A 37 -18.44 2.55 -7.54
CA LEU A 37 -17.65 1.72 -6.66
C LEU A 37 -18.52 0.85 -5.76
N GLU A 38 -18.77 -0.39 -6.18
CA GLU A 38 -19.53 -1.38 -5.40
C GLU A 38 -18.82 -1.83 -4.12
N ASN A 39 -17.50 -1.63 -4.01
CA ASN A 39 -16.70 -2.26 -2.96
C ASN A 39 -15.71 -1.30 -2.26
N THR A 40 -16.26 -0.45 -1.39
CA THR A 40 -15.50 0.51 -0.56
C THR A 40 -14.54 -0.15 0.42
N ALA A 41 -14.74 -1.43 0.75
CA ALA A 41 -13.87 -2.21 1.63
C ALA A 41 -12.43 -2.34 1.06
N LYS A 42 -12.29 -2.42 -0.26
CA LYS A 42 -10.96 -2.47 -0.92
C LYS A 42 -10.13 -1.22 -0.65
N LEU A 43 -10.79 -0.06 -0.55
CA LEU A 43 -10.12 1.21 -0.29
C LEU A 43 -9.48 1.25 1.11
N LYS A 44 -10.15 0.64 2.10
CA LYS A 44 -9.59 0.46 3.46
C LYS A 44 -8.42 -0.52 3.47
N GLY A 45 -8.55 -1.64 2.74
CA GLY A 45 -7.47 -2.63 2.59
C GLY A 45 -6.20 -2.03 1.97
N LEU A 46 -6.35 -1.28 0.88
CA LEU A 46 -5.23 -0.62 0.22
C LEU A 46 -4.52 0.39 1.12
N ARG A 47 -5.27 1.21 1.86
CA ARG A 47 -4.69 2.15 2.82
C ARG A 47 -3.90 1.45 3.91
N GLN A 48 -4.40 0.31 4.40
CA GLN A 48 -3.68 -0.51 5.39
C GLN A 48 -2.41 -1.13 4.81
N ASP A 49 -2.44 -1.61 3.56
CA ASP A 49 -1.26 -2.18 2.92
C ASP A 49 -0.18 -1.09 2.67
N ILE A 50 -0.56 0.11 2.22
CA ILE A 50 0.38 1.27 2.11
C ILE A 50 1.00 1.62 3.46
N ALA A 51 0.18 1.63 4.53
CA ALA A 51 0.67 1.92 5.87
C ALA A 51 1.67 0.86 6.34
N ARG A 52 1.38 -0.42 6.13
CA ARG A 52 2.29 -1.54 6.49
C ARG A 52 3.63 -1.44 5.76
N VAL A 53 3.60 -1.18 4.45
CA VAL A 53 4.83 -0.98 3.65
C VAL A 53 5.64 0.19 4.19
N SER A 54 5.00 1.33 4.47
CA SER A 54 5.69 2.51 5.00
C SER A 54 6.28 2.25 6.38
N THR A 55 5.57 1.53 7.26
CA THR A 55 6.10 1.14 8.58
C THR A 55 7.34 0.26 8.46
N ILE A 56 7.36 -0.70 7.54
CA ILE A 56 8.51 -1.59 7.35
C ILE A 56 9.71 -0.82 6.80
N ILE A 57 9.50 0.10 5.84
CA ILE A 57 10.58 0.98 5.35
C ILE A 57 11.19 1.77 6.52
N THR A 58 10.36 2.39 7.36
CA THR A 58 10.83 3.12 8.55
C THR A 58 11.53 2.20 9.55
N GLU A 59 11.00 1.00 9.80
CA GLU A 59 11.60 0.01 10.71
C GLU A 59 13.00 -0.40 10.22
N THR A 60 13.18 -0.61 8.91
CA THR A 60 14.50 -0.92 8.31
C THR A 60 15.47 0.26 8.47
N SER A 61 15.04 1.48 8.16
CA SER A 61 15.89 2.68 8.28
C SER A 61 16.23 3.06 9.73
N HIS A 62 15.42 2.69 10.72
CA HIS A 62 15.70 2.91 12.14
C HIS A 62 16.57 1.82 12.77
N ARG A 63 16.83 0.73 12.05
CA ARG A 63 17.61 -0.42 12.54
C ARG A 63 19.10 -0.34 12.18
N GLU A 64 19.49 0.68 11.42
CA GLU A 64 20.87 1.14 11.23
C GLU A 64 21.24 2.19 12.29
#